data_AF-J2ZRB3-F1
#
_entry.id   AF-J2ZRB3-F1
#
_cell.length_a   1.000
_cell.length_b   1.000
_cell.length_c   1.000
_cell.angle_alpha   90.00
_cell.angle_beta   90.00
_cell.angle_gamma   90.00
#
_symmetry.space_group_name_H-M   'P 1'
#
loop_
_entity.id
_entity.type
_entity.pdbx_description
1 polymer ?
#
loop_
_entity_poly.entity_id
_entity_poly.type
_entity_poly.pdbx_seq_one_letter_code
_entity_poly.pdbx_strand_id
1 'polypeptide(L)'
;MKCIILAAPLLVTLSACGESPTEAAIKEYEMVGNLTSVTNGEKCRAAQKVEAAVLEAHDEAAYKEWHMRAYLDCAAPAGQLAAP
;
A
#
# COMPACT_ATOMS: atom_id res chain seq x y z
N MET A 1 -17.26 23.38 -8.12
CA MET A 1 -18.00 23.73 -6.87
C MET A 1 -19.22 22.82 -6.72
N LYS A 2 -19.14 21.85 -5.79
CA LYS A 2 -20.20 21.20 -4.98
C LYS A 2 -19.79 19.75 -4.65
N CYS A 3 -19.30 19.52 -3.44
CA CYS A 3 -19.14 18.17 -2.88
C CYS A 3 -20.45 17.77 -2.20
N ILE A 4 -21.03 16.65 -2.61
CA ILE A 4 -22.21 16.05 -1.99
C ILE A 4 -21.70 15.11 -0.89
N ILE A 5 -22.01 15.44 0.36
CA ILE A 5 -21.70 14.60 1.53
C ILE A 5 -22.82 13.56 1.63
N LEU A 6 -22.57 12.32 1.20
CA LEU A 6 -23.41 11.19 1.60
C LEU A 6 -22.86 10.66 2.92
N ALA A 7 -23.63 10.86 3.99
CA ALA A 7 -23.33 10.33 5.30
C ALA A 7 -23.48 8.80 5.32
N ALA A 8 -22.37 8.08 5.23
CA ALA A 8 -22.26 6.68 5.62
C ALA A 8 -21.30 6.60 6.83
N PRO A 9 -21.72 6.03 7.97
CA PRO A 9 -20.88 5.95 9.15
C PRO A 9 -20.11 4.63 9.11
N LEU A 10 -18.82 4.65 8.79
CA LEU A 10 -17.82 3.70 9.26
C LEU A 10 -16.43 4.15 8.80
N LEU A 11 -15.67 4.68 9.75
CA LEU A 11 -14.21 4.65 9.85
C LEU A 11 -13.40 4.83 8.55
N VAL A 12 -13.04 6.09 8.29
CA VAL A 12 -11.67 6.64 8.18
C VAL A 12 -11.84 7.97 7.44
N THR A 13 -12.20 9.01 8.21
CA THR A 13 -12.08 10.39 7.80
C THR A 13 -10.61 10.79 7.88
N LEU A 14 -9.80 10.30 6.94
CA LEU A 14 -8.61 11.03 6.52
C LEU A 14 -9.05 11.83 5.29
N SER A 15 -9.17 13.14 5.50
CA SER A 15 -9.36 14.13 4.46
C SER A 15 -8.25 14.01 3.41
N ALA A 16 -8.41 13.13 2.41
CA ALA A 16 -7.56 13.11 1.23
C ALA A 16 -8.13 14.12 0.24
N CYS A 17 -7.64 15.35 0.33
CA CYS A 17 -7.76 16.32 -0.74
C CYS A 17 -6.98 15.75 -1.94
N GLY A 18 -7.66 15.08 -2.87
CA GLY A 18 -7.11 14.74 -4.19
C GLY A 18 -5.98 13.70 -4.27
N GLU A 19 -5.71 12.92 -3.22
CA GLU A 19 -4.71 11.84 -3.28
C GLU A 19 -5.38 10.56 -3.85
N SER A 20 -4.78 9.97 -4.88
CA SER A 20 -5.32 8.76 -5.52
C SER A 20 -5.24 7.55 -4.57
N PRO A 21 -6.13 6.53 -4.70
CA PRO A 21 -6.05 5.31 -3.89
C PRO A 21 -4.69 4.62 -4.00
N THR A 22 -4.07 4.71 -5.18
CA THR A 22 -2.69 4.26 -5.43
C THR A 22 -1.68 5.02 -4.57
N GLU A 23 -1.68 6.35 -4.58
CA GLU A 23 -0.73 7.16 -3.78
C GLU A 23 -0.89 6.90 -2.28
N ALA A 24 -2.13 6.80 -1.80
CA ALA A 24 -2.40 6.47 -0.41
C ALA A 24 -1.83 5.10 -0.02
N ALA A 25 -1.99 4.09 -0.89
CA ALA A 25 -1.43 2.76 -0.67
C ALA A 25 0.11 2.76 -0.71
N ILE A 26 0.73 3.50 -1.63
CA ILE A 26 2.20 3.63 -1.73
C ILE A 26 2.75 4.23 -0.44
N LYS A 27 2.12 5.29 0.05
CA LYS A 27 2.51 5.95 1.30
C LYS A 27 2.39 5.02 2.50
N GLU A 28 1.36 4.17 2.55
CA GLU A 28 1.25 3.12 3.58
C GLU A 28 2.43 2.14 3.50
N TYR A 29 2.77 1.67 2.30
CA TYR A 29 3.93 0.80 2.07
C TYR A 29 5.25 1.44 2.52
N GLU A 30 5.48 2.72 2.21
CA GLU A 30 6.68 3.45 2.64
C GLU A 30 6.74 3.62 4.16
N MET A 31 5.60 3.91 4.80
CA MET A 31 5.52 4.00 6.26
C MET A 31 5.86 2.67 6.91
N VAL A 32 5.30 1.56 6.41
CA VAL A 32 5.62 0.19 6.86
C VAL A 32 7.11 -0.09 6.63
N GLY A 33 7.66 0.28 5.47
CA GLY A 33 9.07 0.07 5.14
C GLY A 33 10.07 0.81 6.03
N ASN A 34 9.67 1.95 6.58
CA ASN A 34 10.47 2.77 7.49
C ASN A 34 10.43 2.31 8.96
N LEU A 35 9.58 1.32 9.30
CA LEU A 35 9.55 0.77 10.65
C LEU A 35 10.73 -0.19 10.86
N THR A 36 11.57 0.08 11.86
CA THR A 36 12.77 -0.69 12.18
C THR A 36 12.49 -2.15 12.55
N SER A 37 11.24 -2.47 12.93
CA SER A 37 10.82 -3.79 13.41
C SER A 37 9.83 -4.49 12.48
N VAL A 38 9.65 -4.00 11.24
CA VAL A 38 8.64 -4.54 10.34
C VAL A 38 9.05 -5.90 9.79
N THR A 39 8.11 -6.83 9.82
CA THR A 39 8.30 -8.16 9.22
C THR A 39 8.07 -8.13 7.71
N ASN A 40 8.72 -9.03 6.98
CA ASN A 40 8.48 -9.17 5.53
C ASN A 40 6.99 -9.45 5.21
N GLY A 41 6.25 -10.08 6.14
CA GLY A 41 4.80 -10.27 6.02
C GLY A 41 3.98 -8.97 6.01
N GLU A 42 4.42 -7.95 6.75
CA GLU A 42 3.77 -6.64 6.77
C GLU A 42 4.08 -5.84 5.50
N LYS A 43 5.32 -5.88 5.02
CA LYS A 43 5.71 -5.31 3.72
C LYS A 43 4.95 -5.96 2.57
N CYS A 44 4.83 -7.28 2.58
CA CYS A 44 4.06 -8.06 1.61
C CYS A 44 2.59 -7.61 1.58
N ARG A 45 1.93 -7.51 2.75
CA ARG A 45 0.54 -7.04 2.83
C ARG A 45 0.38 -5.61 2.31
N ALA A 46 1.32 -4.72 2.64
CA ALA A 46 1.27 -3.35 2.15
C ALA A 46 1.51 -3.28 0.63
N ALA A 47 2.45 -4.05 0.09
CA ALA A 47 2.73 -4.10 -1.35
C ALA A 47 1.53 -4.66 -2.15
N GLN A 48 0.84 -5.68 -1.64
CA GLN A 48 -0.38 -6.21 -2.27
C GLN A 48 -1.53 -5.19 -2.31
N LYS A 49 -1.64 -4.31 -1.31
CA LYS A 49 -2.61 -3.22 -1.34
C LYS A 49 -2.30 -2.22 -2.45
N VAL A 50 -1.02 -1.93 -2.69
CA VAL A 50 -0.62 -1.07 -3.80
C VAL A 50 -0.92 -1.75 -5.13
N GLU A 51 -0.58 -3.03 -5.28
CA GLU A 51 -0.87 -3.81 -6.48
C GLU A 51 -2.37 -3.81 -6.83
N ALA A 52 -3.25 -4.00 -5.84
CA ALA A 52 -4.69 -3.94 -6.04
C ALA A 52 -5.15 -2.54 -6.48
N ALA A 53 -4.64 -1.49 -5.83
CA ALA A 53 -5.00 -0.11 -6.16
C ALA A 53 -4.55 0.30 -7.57
N VAL A 54 -3.35 -0.12 -8.01
CA VAL A 54 -2.87 0.16 -9.38
C VAL A 54 -3.62 -0.65 -10.44
N LEU A 55 -4.06 -1.87 -10.10
CA LEU A 55 -4.91 -2.68 -10.97
C LEU A 55 -6.27 -2.02 -11.18
N GLU A 56 -6.88 -1.50 -10.11
CA GLU A 56 -8.14 -0.74 -10.18
C GLU A 56 -7.99 0.59 -10.94
N ALA A 57 -6.82 1.23 -10.85
CA ALA A 57 -6.48 2.43 -11.61
C ALA A 57 -6.20 2.16 -13.11
N HIS A 58 -6.18 0.89 -13.54
CA HIS A 58 -5.81 0.45 -14.89
C HIS A 58 -4.42 0.96 -15.35
N ASP A 59 -3.47 1.12 -14.42
CA ASP A 59 -2.09 1.50 -14.71
C ASP A 59 -1.23 0.24 -14.86
N GLU A 60 -1.09 -0.25 -16.09
CA GLU A 60 -0.33 -1.48 -16.37
C GLU A 60 1.17 -1.36 -16.05
N ALA A 61 1.74 -0.16 -16.12
CA ALA A 61 3.15 0.06 -15.82
C ALA A 61 3.39 -0.04 -14.31
N ALA A 62 2.57 0.67 -13.53
CA ALA A 62 2.60 0.59 -12.08
C ALA A 62 2.25 -0.82 -11.59
N TYR A 63 1.28 -1.49 -12.23
CA TYR A 63 0.93 -2.87 -11.90
C TYR A 63 2.13 -3.81 -12.02
N LYS A 64 2.88 -3.78 -13.12
CA LYS A 64 4.05 -4.66 -13.29
C LYS A 64 5.13 -4.42 -12.24
N GLU A 65 5.37 -3.16 -11.89
CA GLU A 65 6.33 -2.79 -10.84
C GLU A 65 5.90 -3.32 -9.48
N TRP A 66 4.66 -3.01 -9.07
CA TRP A 66 4.12 -3.38 -7.77
C TRP A 66 3.86 -4.88 -7.64
N HIS A 67 3.52 -5.58 -8.72
CA HIS A 67 3.40 -7.02 -8.75
C HIS A 67 4.76 -7.71 -8.47
N MET A 68 5.84 -7.26 -9.10
CA MET A 68 7.18 -7.81 -8.84
C MET A 68 7.66 -7.47 -7.42
N ARG A 69 7.39 -6.25 -6.94
CA ARG A 69 7.74 -5.83 -5.59
C ARG A 69 6.97 -6.61 -4.53
N ALA A 70 5.66 -6.77 -4.68
CA ALA A 70 4.84 -7.60 -3.81
C ALA A 70 5.35 -9.04 -3.80
N TYR A 71 5.67 -9.61 -4.97
CA TYR A 71 6.28 -10.94 -5.04
C TYR A 71 7.57 -11.02 -4.21
N LEU A 72 8.49 -10.06 -4.34
CA LEU A 72 9.75 -10.06 -3.59
C LEU A 72 9.55 -9.90 -2.07
N ASP A 73 8.69 -8.98 -1.65
CA ASP A 73 8.39 -8.76 -0.23
C ASP A 73 7.67 -9.97 0.39
N CYS A 74 6.85 -10.69 -0.39
CA CYS A 74 6.16 -11.89 0.05
C CYS A 74 7.03 -13.15 -0.01
N ALA A 75 7.99 -13.22 -0.95
CA ALA A 75 8.91 -14.35 -1.10
C ALA A 75 10.14 -14.23 -0.19
N ALA A 76 10.43 -13.03 0.34
CA ALA A 76 11.50 -12.83 1.31
C ALA A 76 11.21 -13.71 2.54
N PRO A 77 12.15 -14.59 2.95
CA PRO A 77 11.92 -15.48 4.08
C PRO A 77 11.56 -14.64 5.31
N ALA A 78 10.54 -15.07 6.06
CA ALA A 78 10.03 -14.39 7.25
C ALA A 78 11.02 -14.34 8.44
N GLY A 79 12.33 -14.49 8.18
CA GLY A 79 13.34 -14.77 9.19
C GLY A 79 14.71 -14.12 8.95
N GLN A 80 14.84 -13.12 8.08
CA GLN A 80 16.06 -12.31 8.07
C GLN A 80 15.85 -11.07 8.95
N LEU A 81 15.69 -11.34 10.25
CA LEU A 81 16.26 -10.48 11.28
C LEU A 81 17.66 -10.10 10.79
N ALA A 82 17.90 -8.80 10.62
CA ALA A 82 19.27 -8.32 10.65
C ALA A 82 19.93 -8.95 11.89
N ALA A 83 20.94 -9.78 11.66
CA ALA A 83 21.85 -10.23 12.70
C ALA A 83 22.39 -8.97 13.44
N PRO A 84 22.65 -9.08 14.76
CA PRO A 84 22.74 -7.97 15.71
C PRO A 84 23.74 -6.86 15.38
#